data_AF-A0A2K4ILE0-F1
#
_entry.id   AF-A0A2K4ILE0-F1
#
_cell.length_a   1.000
_cell.length_b   1.000
_cell.length_c   1.000
_cell.angle_alpha   90.00
_cell.angle_beta   90.00
_cell.angle_gamma   90.00
#
_symmetry.space_group_name_H-M   'P 1'
#
loop_
_entity.id
_entity.type
_entity.pdbx_description
1 polymer ?
#
loop_
_entity_poly.entity_id
_entity_poly.type
_entity_poly.pdbx_seq_one_letter_code
_entity_poly.pdbx_strand_id
1 'polypeptide(L)'
;MNQQQQDLMIDLVSHRISTDCFLESLFNGGDIPEDYLRAELETALEIKDADSVECLLIFGAVFGFTQDCADVLCRLLVEEWHISHENIARELKVFRYPGAVDYLFKTALTCFPYIASEHALGVKCIYALHEIGTDKAREKLQLLAKVDNAEMSERARRLLARV
;
A
#
# COMPACT_ATOMS: atom_id res chain seq x y z
N MET A 1 6.48 9.99 -11.06
CA MET A 1 7.72 10.75 -10.85
C MET A 1 8.66 10.47 -12.02
N ASN A 2 9.28 11.49 -12.60
CA ASN A 2 10.36 11.27 -13.57
C ASN A 2 11.69 10.89 -12.87
N GLN A 3 12.70 10.48 -13.63
CA GLN A 3 14.00 10.07 -13.09
C GLN A 3 14.63 11.09 -12.13
N GLN A 4 14.59 12.38 -12.47
CA GLN A 4 15.16 13.43 -11.62
C GLN A 4 14.43 13.52 -10.27
N GLN A 5 13.11 13.35 -10.27
CA GLN A 5 12.31 13.35 -9.04
C GLN A 5 12.56 12.10 -8.19
N GLN A 6 12.79 10.94 -8.83
CA GLN A 6 13.18 9.71 -8.16
C GLN A 6 14.56 9.88 -7.51
N ASP A 7 15.54 10.45 -8.21
CA ASP A 7 16.87 10.72 -7.66
C ASP A 7 16.81 11.65 -6.43
N LEU A 8 15.97 12.70 -6.48
CA LEU A 8 15.71 13.57 -5.34
C LEU A 8 15.09 12.81 -4.15
N MET A 9 14.18 11.87 -4.40
CA MET A 9 13.63 11.02 -3.35
C MET A 9 14.70 10.13 -2.71
N ILE A 10 15.60 9.55 -3.51
CA ILE A 10 16.71 8.72 -3.02
C ILE A 10 17.67 9.59 -2.19
N ASP A 11 17.99 10.81 -2.64
CA ASP A 11 18.83 11.75 -1.91
C ASP A 11 18.21 12.12 -0.56
N LEU A 12 16.89 12.35 -0.51
CA LEU A 12 16.16 12.67 0.71
C LEU A 12 16.22 11.52 1.73
N VAL A 13 15.85 10.30 1.32
CA VAL A 13 15.86 9.15 2.26
C VAL A 13 17.26 8.67 2.63
N SER A 14 18.25 8.99 1.80
CA SER A 14 19.67 8.77 2.13
C SER A 14 20.25 9.89 3.00
N HIS A 15 19.45 10.87 3.41
CA HIS A 15 19.86 12.05 4.18
C HIS A 15 20.97 12.88 3.50
N ARG A 16 21.05 12.83 2.16
CA ARG A 16 21.98 13.67 1.38
C ARG A 16 21.45 15.10 1.20
N ILE A 17 20.14 15.27 1.23
CA ILE A 17 19.46 16.56 1.24
C ILE A 17 18.46 16.64 2.39
N SER A 18 18.12 17.85 2.83
CA SER A 18 17.05 18.08 3.81
C SER A 18 15.68 18.06 3.14
N THR A 19 14.64 17.91 3.97
CA THR A 19 13.24 18.07 3.54
C THR A 19 13.00 19.43 2.87
N ASP A 20 13.53 20.52 3.45
CA ASP A 20 13.41 21.85 2.86
C ASP A 20 14.07 21.92 1.46
N CYS A 21 15.28 21.37 1.32
CA CYS A 21 15.97 21.34 0.02
C CYS A 21 15.21 20.51 -1.02
N PHE A 22 14.57 19.42 -0.60
CA PHE A 22 13.74 18.61 -1.45
C PHE A 22 12.49 19.39 -1.93
N LEU A 23 11.79 20.07 -1.01
CA LEU A 23 10.60 20.88 -1.35
C LEU A 23 10.97 22.07 -2.24
N GLU A 24 12.10 22.73 -1.99
CA GLU A 24 12.66 23.76 -2.86
C GLU A 24 12.91 23.23 -4.28
N SER A 25 13.47 22.02 -4.40
CA SER A 25 13.80 21.44 -5.71
C SER A 25 12.56 20.96 -6.49
N LEU A 26 11.58 20.40 -5.79
CA LEU A 26 10.42 19.74 -6.42
C LEU A 26 9.23 20.70 -6.61
N PHE A 27 9.03 21.62 -5.67
CA PHE A 27 7.86 22.50 -5.62
C PHE A 27 8.25 24.00 -5.61
N ASN A 28 9.52 24.34 -5.88
CA ASN A 28 10.04 25.71 -5.84
C ASN A 28 9.75 26.41 -4.49
N GLY A 29 9.81 25.65 -3.39
CA GLY A 29 9.56 26.13 -2.04
C GLY A 29 8.09 26.34 -1.71
N GLY A 30 7.18 26.02 -2.65
CA GLY A 30 5.75 26.04 -2.43
C GLY A 30 5.21 24.84 -1.66
N ASP A 31 3.94 24.92 -1.30
CA ASP A 31 3.22 23.82 -0.68
C ASP A 31 3.05 22.64 -1.66
N ILE A 32 3.04 21.42 -1.13
CA ILE A 32 2.71 20.21 -1.89
C ILE A 32 1.24 20.31 -2.31
N PRO A 33 0.90 20.21 -3.62
CA PRO A 33 -0.49 20.20 -4.04
C PRO A 33 -1.26 19.04 -3.40
N GLU A 34 -2.49 19.31 -2.94
CA GLU A 34 -3.30 18.35 -2.17
C GLU A 34 -3.49 17.01 -2.90
N ASP A 35 -3.61 17.03 -4.23
CA ASP A 35 -3.82 15.86 -5.06
C ASP A 35 -2.54 15.30 -5.71
N TYR A 36 -1.37 15.87 -5.42
CA TYR A 36 -0.11 15.50 -6.06
C TYR A 36 0.18 14.00 -5.97
N LEU A 37 0.13 13.44 -4.75
CA LEU A 37 0.46 12.04 -4.52
C LEU A 37 -0.52 11.11 -5.25
N ARG A 38 -1.83 11.41 -5.21
CA ARG A 38 -2.85 10.64 -5.91
C ARG A 38 -2.62 10.68 -7.42
N ALA A 39 -2.41 11.87 -8.00
CA ALA A 39 -2.23 12.06 -9.43
C ALA A 39 -0.96 11.35 -9.94
N GLU A 40 0.13 11.41 -9.18
CA GLU A 40 1.37 10.72 -9.52
C GLU A 40 1.24 9.20 -9.39
N LEU A 41 0.51 8.69 -8.40
CA LEU A 41 0.21 7.25 -8.27
C LEU A 41 -0.65 6.75 -9.44
N GLU A 42 -1.65 7.52 -9.87
CA GLU A 42 -2.47 7.20 -11.05
C GLU A 42 -1.61 7.15 -12.31
N THR A 43 -0.73 8.15 -12.49
CA THR A 43 0.21 8.19 -13.61
C THR A 43 1.12 6.95 -13.61
N ALA A 44 1.70 6.61 -12.45
CA ALA A 44 2.57 5.45 -12.31
C ALA A 44 1.84 4.13 -12.60
N LEU A 45 0.57 4.01 -12.20
CA LEU A 45 -0.29 2.88 -12.52
C LEU A 45 -0.57 2.78 -14.02
N GLU A 46 -0.87 3.90 -14.69
CA GLU A 46 -1.15 3.93 -16.14
C GLU A 46 0.06 3.51 -16.97
N ILE A 47 1.25 4.00 -16.65
CA ILE A 47 2.48 3.70 -17.40
C ILE A 47 3.23 2.47 -16.89
N LYS A 48 2.74 1.85 -15.80
CA LYS A 48 3.34 0.67 -15.13
C LYS A 48 4.78 0.90 -14.68
N ASP A 49 5.04 2.04 -14.05
CA ASP A 49 6.36 2.40 -13.54
C ASP A 49 6.50 1.98 -12.07
N ALA A 50 7.18 0.84 -11.86
CA ALA A 50 7.42 0.27 -10.53
C ALA A 50 8.26 1.17 -9.63
N ASP A 51 9.28 1.84 -10.19
CA ASP A 51 10.19 2.71 -9.44
C ASP A 51 9.45 3.97 -8.97
N SER A 52 8.57 4.51 -9.82
CA SER A 52 7.66 5.59 -9.41
C SER A 52 6.74 5.16 -8.28
N VAL A 53 6.13 3.96 -8.35
CA VAL A 53 5.26 3.47 -7.26
C VAL A 53 6.04 3.39 -5.95
N GLU A 54 7.25 2.84 -5.96
CA GLU A 54 8.09 2.77 -4.75
C GLU A 54 8.42 4.16 -4.21
N CYS A 55 8.92 5.07 -5.06
CA CYS A 55 9.26 6.43 -4.67
C CYS A 55 8.06 7.21 -4.12
N LEU A 56 6.89 7.04 -4.71
CA LEU A 56 5.66 7.71 -4.26
C LEU A 56 5.15 7.16 -2.93
N LEU A 57 5.30 5.86 -2.67
CA LEU A 57 4.96 5.30 -1.36
C LEU A 57 5.92 5.78 -0.27
N ILE A 58 7.19 5.98 -0.61
CA ILE A 58 8.17 6.63 0.28
C ILE A 58 7.78 8.10 0.50
N PHE A 59 7.42 8.83 -0.57
CA PHE A 59 6.97 10.22 -0.47
C PHE A 59 5.77 10.33 0.49
N GLY A 60 4.74 9.50 0.33
CA GLY A 60 3.59 9.48 1.24
C GLY A 60 3.96 9.11 2.68
N ALA A 61 4.97 8.26 2.89
CA ALA A 61 5.43 7.94 4.24
C ALA A 61 6.16 9.11 4.92
N VAL A 62 6.83 9.97 4.15
CA VAL A 62 7.56 11.15 4.66
C VAL A 62 6.64 12.36 4.84
N PHE A 63 5.81 12.64 3.84
CA PHE A 63 4.99 13.86 3.77
C PHE A 63 3.53 13.66 4.15
N GLY A 64 3.10 12.41 4.30
CA GLY A 64 1.74 12.03 4.66
C GLY A 64 0.96 11.47 3.47
N PHE A 65 0.11 10.49 3.79
CA PHE A 65 -0.88 9.95 2.87
C PHE A 65 -2.25 10.57 3.17
N THR A 66 -2.98 10.90 2.11
CA THR A 66 -4.36 11.37 2.15
C THR A 66 -5.33 10.26 1.74
N GLN A 67 -6.53 10.22 2.32
CA GLN A 67 -7.49 9.14 2.07
C GLN A 67 -7.94 8.99 0.61
N ASP A 68 -7.86 10.05 -0.18
CA ASP A 68 -8.17 10.04 -1.60
C ASP A 68 -7.20 9.18 -2.44
N CYS A 69 -6.05 8.78 -1.88
CA CYS A 69 -5.15 7.79 -2.47
C CYS A 69 -5.69 6.35 -2.35
N ALA A 70 -6.70 6.09 -1.53
CA ALA A 70 -7.11 4.73 -1.21
C ALA A 70 -7.56 3.92 -2.45
N ASP A 71 -8.23 4.56 -3.41
CA ASP A 71 -8.71 3.87 -4.62
C ASP A 71 -7.57 3.41 -5.53
N VAL A 72 -6.62 4.31 -5.85
CA VAL A 72 -5.44 3.98 -6.66
C VAL A 72 -4.55 2.94 -5.96
N LEU A 73 -4.43 3.01 -4.63
CA LEU A 73 -3.74 1.99 -3.83
C LEU A 73 -4.43 0.63 -3.92
N CYS A 74 -5.77 0.56 -3.94
CA CYS A 74 -6.48 -0.71 -4.16
C CYS A 74 -6.15 -1.32 -5.53
N ARG A 75 -6.12 -0.49 -6.57
CA ARG A 75 -5.80 -0.92 -7.94
C ARG A 75 -4.35 -1.41 -8.04
N LEU A 76 -3.38 -0.67 -7.49
CA LEU A 76 -1.98 -1.09 -7.43
C LEU A 76 -1.79 -2.40 -6.62
N LEU A 77 -2.54 -2.61 -5.53
CA LEU A 77 -2.40 -3.79 -4.66
C LEU A 77 -2.53 -5.14 -5.39
N VAL A 78 -3.14 -5.18 -6.57
CA VAL A 78 -3.38 -6.42 -7.33
C VAL A 78 -2.54 -6.51 -8.61
N GLU A 79 -1.61 -5.58 -8.82
CA GLU A 79 -0.77 -5.50 -10.01
C GLU A 79 0.57 -6.23 -9.83
N GLU A 80 0.89 -7.16 -10.72
CA GLU A 80 2.08 -8.03 -10.58
C GLU A 80 3.40 -7.38 -11.02
N TRP A 81 3.37 -6.20 -11.64
CA TRP A 81 4.55 -5.55 -12.23
C TRP A 81 5.39 -4.73 -11.24
N HIS A 82 5.00 -4.65 -9.96
CA HIS A 82 5.78 -4.00 -8.90
C HIS A 82 5.87 -4.86 -7.63
N ILE A 83 6.75 -4.47 -6.71
CA ILE A 83 7.01 -5.22 -5.47
C ILE A 83 6.43 -4.57 -4.19
N SER A 84 5.69 -3.46 -4.35
CA SER A 84 5.27 -2.60 -3.23
C SER A 84 4.04 -3.08 -2.42
N HIS A 85 3.61 -4.32 -2.62
CA HIS A 85 2.34 -4.84 -2.10
C HIS A 85 2.22 -4.76 -0.58
N GLU A 86 3.31 -5.00 0.15
CA GLU A 86 3.30 -4.93 1.60
C GLU A 86 3.10 -3.50 2.13
N ASN A 87 3.70 -2.50 1.46
CA ASN A 87 3.53 -1.09 1.80
C ASN A 87 2.09 -0.65 1.51
N ILE A 88 1.55 -1.03 0.36
CA ILE A 88 0.17 -0.70 -0.02
C ILE A 88 -0.83 -1.32 0.95
N ALA A 89 -0.67 -2.60 1.31
CA ALA A 89 -1.52 -3.27 2.30
C ALA A 89 -1.47 -2.61 3.68
N ARG A 90 -0.29 -2.09 4.08
CA ARG A 90 -0.12 -1.32 5.33
C ARG A 90 -0.91 -0.02 5.28
N GLU A 91 -0.83 0.75 4.21
CA GLU A 91 -1.55 2.03 4.12
C GLU A 91 -3.07 1.84 4.07
N LEU A 92 -3.56 0.86 3.30
CA LEU A 92 -5.00 0.55 3.23
C LEU A 92 -5.57 0.11 4.59
N LYS A 93 -4.77 -0.57 5.42
CA LYS A 93 -5.11 -0.86 6.81
C LYS A 93 -5.27 0.42 7.64
N VAL A 94 -4.34 1.38 7.52
CA VAL A 94 -4.38 2.66 8.25
C VAL A 94 -5.62 3.46 7.86
N PHE A 95 -5.94 3.50 6.56
CA PHE A 95 -7.14 4.17 6.06
C PHE A 95 -8.46 3.52 6.48
N ARG A 96 -8.44 2.21 6.80
CA ARG A 96 -9.65 1.42 7.03
C ARG A 96 -10.67 1.56 5.89
N TYR A 97 -10.17 1.64 4.65
CA TYR A 97 -10.99 1.96 3.48
C TYR A 97 -11.91 0.78 3.12
N PRO A 98 -13.26 0.93 3.19
CA PRO A 98 -14.18 -0.17 2.90
C PRO A 98 -14.09 -0.71 1.46
N GLY A 99 -13.69 0.15 0.50
CA GLY A 99 -13.49 -0.25 -0.89
C GLY A 99 -12.35 -1.26 -1.10
N ALA A 100 -11.42 -1.36 -0.14
CA ALA A 100 -10.26 -2.24 -0.24
C ALA A 100 -10.56 -3.72 0.05
N VAL A 101 -11.75 -4.06 0.56
CA VAL A 101 -12.03 -5.41 1.10
C VAL A 101 -11.81 -6.53 0.09
N ASP A 102 -12.32 -6.39 -1.13
CA ASP A 102 -12.16 -7.45 -2.14
C ASP A 102 -10.72 -7.52 -2.68
N TYR A 103 -10.05 -6.36 -2.80
CA TYR A 103 -8.65 -6.30 -3.22
C TYR A 103 -7.74 -6.98 -2.19
N LEU A 104 -7.88 -6.64 -0.91
CA LEU A 104 -7.13 -7.27 0.19
C LEU A 104 -7.41 -8.77 0.28
N PHE A 105 -8.65 -9.20 0.08
CA PHE A 105 -8.97 -10.63 0.07
C PHE A 105 -8.30 -11.36 -1.11
N LYS A 106 -8.36 -10.79 -2.33
CA LYS A 106 -7.69 -11.34 -3.50
C LYS A 106 -6.18 -11.43 -3.25
N THR A 107 -5.56 -10.33 -2.87
CA THR A 107 -4.12 -10.24 -2.61
C THR A 107 -3.68 -11.16 -1.48
N ALA A 108 -4.53 -11.41 -0.48
CA ALA A 108 -4.20 -12.36 0.58
C ALA A 108 -4.00 -13.80 0.07
N LEU A 109 -4.65 -14.15 -1.04
CA LEU A 109 -4.61 -15.48 -1.67
C LEU A 109 -3.64 -15.55 -2.85
N THR A 110 -3.03 -14.44 -3.24
CA THR A 110 -2.09 -14.37 -4.36
C THR A 110 -0.68 -14.67 -3.88
N CYS A 111 0.01 -15.59 -4.58
CA CYS A 111 1.43 -15.85 -4.38
C CYS A 111 2.26 -14.93 -5.29
N PHE A 112 3.05 -14.04 -4.71
CA PHE A 112 3.98 -13.19 -5.43
C PHE A 112 5.40 -13.77 -5.34
N PRO A 113 6.09 -14.07 -6.46
CA PRO A 113 7.37 -14.78 -6.45
C PRO A 113 8.50 -14.10 -5.65
N TYR A 114 8.46 -12.78 -5.51
CA TYR A 114 9.49 -12.02 -4.79
C TYR A 114 9.30 -12.03 -3.26
N ILE A 115 8.14 -12.48 -2.76
CA ILE A 115 7.86 -12.54 -1.33
C ILE A 115 8.38 -13.87 -0.78
N ALA A 116 9.45 -13.80 0.00
CA ALA A 116 10.16 -14.97 0.51
C ALA A 116 9.29 -15.94 1.33
N SER A 117 8.26 -15.43 2.00
CA SER A 117 7.24 -16.23 2.66
C SER A 117 5.91 -16.02 1.96
N GLU A 118 5.38 -17.08 1.35
CA GLU A 118 4.11 -17.09 0.62
C GLU A 118 2.91 -16.59 1.45
N HIS A 119 3.07 -16.41 2.77
CA HIS A 119 1.99 -16.05 3.69
C HIS A 119 2.19 -14.67 4.35
N ALA A 120 3.36 -14.06 4.23
CA ALA A 120 3.67 -12.79 4.90
C ALA A 120 2.71 -11.67 4.47
N LEU A 121 2.48 -11.53 3.17
CA LEU A 121 1.50 -10.59 2.62
C LEU A 121 0.07 -10.97 2.98
N GLY A 122 -0.27 -12.27 2.91
CA GLY A 122 -1.59 -12.78 3.30
C GLY A 122 -1.97 -12.42 4.74
N VAL A 123 -1.02 -12.56 5.67
CA VAL A 123 -1.19 -12.16 7.07
C VAL A 123 -1.38 -10.64 7.20
N LYS A 124 -0.64 -9.82 6.43
CA LYS A 124 -0.83 -8.35 6.41
C LYS A 124 -2.23 -7.97 5.92
N CYS A 125 -2.71 -8.60 4.85
CA CYS A 125 -4.06 -8.39 4.34
C CYS A 125 -5.13 -8.83 5.35
N ILE A 126 -4.93 -9.92 6.08
CA ILE A 126 -5.81 -10.36 7.17
C ILE A 126 -5.94 -9.28 8.26
N TYR A 127 -4.84 -8.66 8.67
CA TYR A 127 -4.88 -7.54 9.62
C TYR A 127 -5.60 -6.31 9.05
N ALA A 128 -5.39 -6.00 7.78
CA ALA A 128 -6.07 -4.89 7.11
C ALA A 128 -7.59 -5.11 7.09
N LEU A 129 -8.05 -6.30 6.72
CA LEU A 129 -9.47 -6.67 6.75
C LEU A 129 -10.08 -6.54 8.15
N HIS A 130 -9.34 -6.98 9.19
CA HIS A 130 -9.79 -6.83 10.58
C HIS A 130 -9.95 -5.36 10.98
N GLU A 131 -8.99 -4.49 10.64
CA GLU A 131 -9.08 -3.05 10.96
C GLU A 131 -10.20 -2.34 10.19
N ILE A 132 -10.53 -2.77 8.97
CA ILE A 132 -11.67 -2.23 8.20
C ILE A 132 -12.99 -2.55 8.89
N GLY A 133 -13.13 -3.76 9.45
CA GLY A 133 -14.21 -4.09 10.39
C GLY A 133 -15.65 -4.12 9.83
N THR A 134 -15.85 -3.91 8.53
CA THR A 134 -17.17 -4.01 7.89
C THR A 134 -17.69 -5.45 7.88
N ASP A 135 -19.01 -5.63 7.72
CA ASP A 135 -19.61 -6.97 7.60
C ASP A 135 -18.99 -7.77 6.45
N LYS A 136 -18.73 -7.10 5.33
CA LYS A 136 -18.03 -7.69 4.18
C LYS A 136 -16.60 -8.10 4.53
N ALA A 137 -15.85 -7.28 5.26
CA ALA A 137 -14.50 -7.64 5.71
C ALA A 137 -14.52 -8.85 6.66
N ARG A 138 -15.52 -8.92 7.55
CA ARG A 138 -15.75 -10.07 8.44
C ARG A 138 -16.05 -11.35 7.65
N GLU A 139 -16.89 -11.26 6.62
CA GLU A 139 -17.18 -12.39 5.72
C GLU A 139 -15.90 -12.89 5.04
N LYS A 140 -15.06 -11.98 4.51
CA LYS A 140 -13.76 -12.36 3.91
C LYS A 140 -12.82 -13.02 4.92
N LEU A 141 -12.78 -12.54 6.16
CA LEU A 141 -12.02 -13.18 7.24
C LEU A 141 -12.54 -14.59 7.55
N GLN A 142 -13.85 -14.83 7.51
CA GLN A 142 -14.44 -16.17 7.71
C GLN A 142 -14.06 -17.14 6.58
N LEU A 143 -13.87 -16.64 5.36
CA LEU A 143 -13.34 -17.44 4.24
C LEU A 143 -11.86 -17.75 4.46
N LEU A 144 -11.05 -16.75 4.83
CA LEU A 144 -9.62 -16.92 5.13
C LEU A 144 -9.37 -17.87 6.31
N ALA A 145 -10.29 -17.93 7.28
CA ALA A 145 -10.26 -18.89 8.39
C ALA A 145 -10.35 -20.36 7.98
N LYS A 146 -10.69 -20.65 6.70
CA LYS A 146 -10.90 -22.01 6.17
C LYS A 146 -9.92 -22.39 5.05
N VAL A 147 -8.95 -21.53 4.72
CA VAL A 147 -7.98 -21.80 3.66
C VAL A 147 -6.98 -22.87 4.10
N ASP A 148 -6.42 -23.60 3.14
CA ASP A 148 -5.37 -24.62 3.35
C ASP A 148 -4.00 -23.98 3.60
N ASN A 149 -3.99 -23.02 4.51
CA ASN A 149 -2.79 -22.39 5.02
C ASN A 149 -2.94 -22.23 6.54
N ALA A 150 -2.14 -22.98 7.29
CA ALA A 150 -2.27 -23.04 8.75
C ALA A 150 -2.04 -21.67 9.40
N GLU A 151 -1.07 -20.89 8.93
CA GLU A 151 -0.75 -19.59 9.49
C GLU A 151 -1.88 -18.57 9.26
N MET A 152 -2.33 -18.44 8.01
CA MET A 152 -3.41 -17.52 7.64
C MET A 152 -4.75 -17.92 8.30
N SER A 153 -5.12 -19.20 8.25
CA SER A 153 -6.38 -19.67 8.83
C SER A 153 -6.42 -19.52 10.35
N GLU A 154 -5.33 -19.80 11.05
CA GLU A 154 -5.20 -19.56 12.49
C GLU A 154 -5.25 -18.06 12.81
N ARG A 155 -4.55 -17.22 12.05
CA ARG A 155 -4.56 -15.76 12.24
C ARG A 155 -5.97 -15.20 12.06
N ALA A 156 -6.68 -15.58 10.99
CA ALA A 156 -8.04 -15.12 10.73
C ALA A 156 -9.01 -15.55 11.84
N ARG A 157 -8.95 -16.81 12.32
CA ARG A 157 -9.77 -17.30 13.44
C ARG A 157 -9.52 -16.50 14.73
N ARG A 158 -8.26 -16.22 15.06
CA ARG A 158 -7.91 -15.43 16.25
C ARG A 158 -8.45 -14.01 16.20
N LEU A 159 -8.43 -13.37 15.03
CA LEU A 159 -8.94 -12.01 14.87
C LEU A 159 -10.47 -11.96 14.90
N LEU A 160 -11.16 -12.94 14.29
CA LEU A 160 -12.63 -13.05 14.37
C LEU A 160 -13.15 -13.21 15.81
N ALA A 161 -12.39 -13.86 16.70
CA ALA A 161 -12.76 -14.05 18.10
C ALA A 161 -12.58 -12.80 18.98
N ARG A 162 -12.00 -11.72 18.44
CA ARG A 162 -11.76 -10.45 19.16
C ARG A 162 -12.84 -9.39 18.91
N VAL A 163 -13.86 -9.73 18.12
CA VAL A 163 -14.92 -8.83 17.66
C VAL A 163 -16.15 -8.92 18.54
#